data_AF-A0A2N0VA25-F1
#
_entry.id   AF-A0A2N0VA25-F1
#
_cell.length_a   1.000
_cell.length_b   1.000
_cell.length_c   1.000
_cell.angle_alpha   90.00
_cell.angle_beta   90.00
_cell.angle_gamma   90.00
#
_symmetry.space_group_name_H-M   'P 1'
#
loop_
_entity.id
_entity.type
_entity.pdbx_description
1 polymer ?
#
loop_
_entity_poly.entity_id
_entity_poly.type
_entity_poly.pdbx_seq_one_letter_code
_entity_poly.pdbx_strand_id
1 'polypeptide(L)'
;MRQGLDDHEAWLDTLDKKLFVSNSEVKVEFDNPICFPLDECTDLKDLKGMARTLRSVLSCNETPLPRKYLIERFLRLVIRENRLPTTVEKAMRELRIDWNISNEYQDW
;
A
#
# COMPACT_ATOMS: atom_id res chain seq x y z
N MET A 1 21.42 -19.78 -11.67
CA MET A 1 21.21 -18.40 -11.16
C MET A 1 20.11 -18.43 -10.10
N ARG A 2 20.44 -18.82 -8.86
CA ARG A 2 19.49 -18.85 -7.72
C ARG A 2 19.63 -17.64 -6.80
N GLN A 3 20.85 -17.11 -6.67
CA GLN A 3 21.17 -15.97 -5.79
C GLN A 3 20.29 -14.73 -6.02
N GLY A 4 20.00 -14.36 -7.28
CA GLY A 4 19.18 -13.17 -7.56
C GLY A 4 17.68 -13.32 -7.22
N LEU A 5 17.15 -14.54 -7.12
CA LEU A 5 15.77 -14.78 -6.66
C LEU A 5 15.72 -14.73 -5.14
N ASP A 6 16.68 -15.39 -4.48
CA ASP A 6 16.77 -15.43 -3.02
C ASP A 6 16.95 -14.01 -2.43
N ASP A 7 17.77 -13.16 -3.06
CA ASP A 7 17.98 -11.77 -2.65
C ASP A 7 16.72 -10.90 -2.87
N HIS A 8 15.98 -11.14 -3.95
CA HIS A 8 14.74 -10.42 -4.26
C HIS A 8 13.62 -10.80 -3.29
N GLU A 9 13.45 -12.09 -2.99
CA GLU A 9 12.48 -12.57 -2.00
C GLU A 9 12.80 -12.05 -0.60
N ALA A 10 14.08 -12.11 -0.18
CA ALA A 10 14.52 -11.54 1.09
C ALA A 10 14.22 -10.04 1.18
N TRP A 11 14.42 -9.30 0.09
CA TRP A 11 14.07 -7.87 0.04
C TRP A 11 12.57 -7.63 0.21
N LEU A 12 11.70 -8.36 -0.50
CA LEU A 12 10.24 -8.24 -0.33
C LEU A 12 9.80 -8.59 1.11
N ASP A 13 10.40 -9.61 1.72
CA ASP A 13 10.15 -9.97 3.12
C ASP A 13 10.53 -8.83 4.08
N THR A 14 11.61 -8.08 3.81
CA THR A 14 11.95 -6.92 4.63
C THR A 14 10.91 -5.80 4.52
N LEU A 15 10.33 -5.62 3.33
CA LEU A 15 9.28 -4.62 3.11
C LEU A 15 7.98 -5.02 3.81
N ASP A 16 7.61 -6.30 3.74
CA ASP A 16 6.41 -6.82 4.39
C ASP A 16 6.48 -6.71 5.92
N LYS A 17 7.68 -6.83 6.50
CA LYS A 17 7.87 -6.60 7.95
C LYS A 17 7.62 -5.15 8.37
N LYS A 18 7.76 -4.19 7.45
CA LYS A 18 7.50 -2.76 7.70
C LYS A 18 6.06 -2.35 7.45
N LEU A 19 5.20 -3.25 6.97
CA LEU A 19 3.80 -2.98 6.68
C LEU A 19 2.91 -4.09 7.26
N PHE A 20 2.38 -3.87 8.46
CA PHE A 20 1.72 -4.91 9.25
C PHE A 20 0.51 -4.37 10.03
N VAL A 21 -0.29 -5.27 10.58
CA VAL A 21 -1.46 -4.92 11.41
C VAL A 21 -1.08 -5.08 12.88
N SER A 22 -1.40 -4.06 13.69
CA SER A 22 -1.25 -4.10 15.16
C SER A 22 -2.27 -3.17 15.80
N ASN A 23 -2.88 -3.61 16.91
CA ASN A 23 -3.84 -2.82 17.69
C ASN A 23 -4.98 -2.19 16.85
N SER A 24 -5.56 -2.95 15.91
CA SER A 24 -6.60 -2.48 14.99
C SER A 24 -6.17 -1.36 14.03
N GLU A 25 -4.87 -1.24 13.76
CA GLU A 25 -4.32 -0.28 12.82
C GLU A 25 -3.38 -0.99 11.83
N VAL A 26 -3.31 -0.50 10.60
CA VAL A 26 -2.20 -0.83 9.69
C VAL A 26 -1.04 0.12 9.97
N LYS A 27 0.08 -0.44 10.43
CA LYS A 27 1.34 0.26 10.69
C LYS A 27 2.22 0.22 9.45
N VAL A 28 2.82 1.37 9.13
CA VAL A 28 3.75 1.56 8.03
C VAL A 28 5.01 2.20 8.61
N GLU A 29 6.12 1.45 8.65
CA GLU A 29 7.36 1.81 9.35
C GLU A 29 8.54 2.03 8.38
N PHE A 30 8.29 2.84 7.34
CA PHE A 30 9.35 3.38 6.48
C PHE A 30 9.90 4.70 7.05
N ASP A 31 10.63 5.49 6.26
CA ASP A 31 11.31 6.70 6.74
C ASP A 31 10.32 7.73 7.31
N ASN A 32 9.09 7.71 6.80
CA ASN A 32 7.96 8.48 7.30
C ASN A 32 6.88 7.54 7.86
N PRO A 33 6.92 7.20 9.17
CA PRO A 33 5.96 6.28 9.75
C PRO A 33 4.54 6.83 9.73
N ILE A 34 3.57 5.97 9.40
CA ILE A 34 2.14 6.33 9.41
C ILE A 34 1.30 5.14 9.89
N CYS A 35 0.17 5.43 10.53
CA CYS A 35 -0.79 4.46 11.02
C CYS A 35 -2.15 4.73 10.37
N PHE A 36 -2.86 3.66 10.01
CA PHE A 36 -4.22 3.74 9.48
C PHE A 36 -5.16 2.95 10.39
N PRO A 37 -6.04 3.61 11.16
CA PRO A 37 -7.06 2.93 11.94
C PRO A 37 -8.00 2.14 11.03
N LEU A 38 -8.23 0.87 11.35
CA LEU A 38 -9.08 0.01 10.54
C LEU A 38 -10.56 0.40 10.64
N ASP A 39 -10.99 0.92 11.78
CA ASP A 39 -12.36 1.41 12.03
C ASP A 39 -12.72 2.65 11.20
N GLU A 40 -11.72 3.42 10.75
CA GLU A 40 -11.89 4.53 9.81
C GLU A 40 -12.10 4.07 8.36
N CYS A 41 -11.92 2.77 8.05
CA CYS A 41 -12.10 2.23 6.70
C CYS A 41 -13.35 1.35 6.61
N THR A 42 -14.48 1.99 6.30
CA THR A 42 -15.79 1.32 6.25
C THR A 42 -16.14 0.82 4.85
N ASP A 43 -15.65 1.50 3.82
CA ASP A 43 -15.98 1.22 2.43
C ASP A 43 -14.79 1.38 1.47
N LEU A 44 -15.09 1.23 0.17
CA LEU A 44 -14.11 1.39 -0.90
C LEU A 44 -13.61 2.84 -1.04
N LYS A 45 -14.43 3.84 -0.71
CA LYS A 45 -14.05 5.25 -0.80
C LYS A 45 -13.01 5.59 0.28
N ASP A 46 -13.22 5.12 1.50
CA ASP A 46 -12.27 5.29 2.61
C ASP A 46 -10.95 4.57 2.28
N LEU A 47 -11.04 3.33 1.80
CA LEU A 47 -9.88 2.54 1.35
C LEU A 47 -9.05 3.29 0.30
N LYS A 48 -9.71 3.92 -0.67
CA LYS A 48 -9.05 4.73 -1.70
C LYS A 48 -8.39 5.97 -1.10
N GLY A 49 -9.05 6.63 -0.15
CA GLY A 49 -8.49 7.78 0.58
C GLY A 49 -7.20 7.41 1.31
N MET A 50 -7.23 6.35 2.10
CA MET A 50 -6.06 5.85 2.82
C MET A 50 -4.93 5.43 1.87
N ALA A 51 -5.24 4.75 0.77
CA ALA A 51 -4.24 4.36 -0.23
C ALA A 51 -3.57 5.57 -0.92
N ARG A 52 -4.28 6.68 -1.11
CA ARG A 52 -3.68 7.94 -1.62
C ARG A 52 -2.73 8.56 -0.60
N THR A 53 -3.13 8.61 0.67
CA THR A 53 -2.26 9.07 1.76
C THR A 53 -0.99 8.22 1.82
N LEU A 54 -1.13 6.90 1.78
CA LEU A 54 0.01 5.99 1.74
C LEU A 54 0.92 6.25 0.53
N ARG A 55 0.37 6.41 -0.68
CA ARG A 55 1.15 6.72 -1.87
C ARG A 55 1.98 8.00 -1.68
N SER A 56 1.38 9.04 -1.10
CA SER A 56 2.06 10.31 -0.81
C SER A 56 3.22 10.10 0.15
N VAL A 57 2.98 9.42 1.28
CA VAL A 57 4.02 9.12 2.28
C VAL A 57 5.16 8.31 1.69
N LEU A 58 4.87 7.26 0.91
CA LEU A 58 5.88 6.45 0.25
C LEU A 58 6.67 7.21 -0.83
N SER A 59 6.11 8.30 -1.38
CA SER A 59 6.82 9.15 -2.36
C SER A 59 7.86 10.07 -1.72
N CYS A 60 7.74 10.33 -0.41
CA CYS A 60 8.68 11.13 0.36
C CYS A 60 9.81 10.29 1.00
N ASN A 61 9.88 9.00 0.69
CA ASN A 61 10.89 8.11 1.25
C ASN A 61 12.27 8.38 0.62
N GLU A 62 13.34 8.36 1.42
CA GLU A 62 14.68 8.69 0.93
C GLU A 62 15.17 7.67 -0.09
N THR A 63 14.89 6.38 0.19
CA THR A 63 15.18 5.29 -0.74
C THR A 63 13.97 4.99 -1.62
N PRO A 64 14.16 4.74 -2.94
CA PRO A 64 13.08 4.31 -3.82
C PRO A 64 12.42 3.01 -3.31
N LEU A 65 11.10 3.05 -3.12
CA LEU A 65 10.30 1.91 -2.69
C LEU A 65 9.44 1.38 -3.86
N PRO A 66 9.13 0.06 -3.90
CA PRO A 66 8.23 -0.49 -4.89
C PRO A 66 6.77 -0.14 -4.54
N ARG A 67 6.38 1.12 -4.78
CA ARG A 67 5.10 1.71 -4.35
C ARG A 67 3.89 0.86 -4.74
N LYS A 68 3.85 0.32 -5.96
CA LYS A 68 2.75 -0.54 -6.42
C LYS A 68 2.59 -1.78 -5.55
N TYR A 69 3.69 -2.47 -5.25
CA TYR A 69 3.68 -3.66 -4.39
C TYR A 69 3.22 -3.31 -2.97
N LEU A 70 3.75 -2.24 -2.38
CA LEU A 70 3.39 -1.80 -1.03
C LEU A 70 1.91 -1.40 -0.92
N ILE A 71 1.37 -0.73 -1.95
CA ILE A 71 -0.05 -0.39 -1.98
C ILE A 71 -0.90 -1.64 -2.15
N GLU A 72 -0.54 -2.58 -3.01
CA GLU A 72 -1.25 -3.88 -3.13
C GLU A 72 -1.24 -4.64 -1.79
N ARG A 73 -0.10 -4.64 -1.09
CA ARG A 73 0.03 -5.24 0.24
C ARG A 73 -0.86 -4.56 1.27
N PHE A 74 -0.86 -3.23 1.30
CA PHE A 74 -1.74 -2.43 2.16
C PHE A 74 -3.22 -2.77 1.93
N LEU A 75 -3.66 -2.78 0.67
CA LEU A 75 -5.04 -3.12 0.32
C LEU A 75 -5.41 -4.53 0.79
N ARG A 76 -4.50 -5.51 0.65
CA ARG A 76 -4.71 -6.87 1.17
C ARG A 76 -4.95 -6.89 2.67
N LEU A 77 -4.17 -6.12 3.44
CA LEU A 77 -4.33 -6.05 4.89
C LEU A 77 -5.69 -5.43 5.24
N VAL A 78 -5.99 -4.24 4.73
CA VAL A 78 -7.23 -3.53 5.10
C VAL A 78 -8.47 -4.32 4.67
N ILE A 79 -8.52 -4.84 3.43
CA ILE A 79 -9.66 -5.62 2.93
C ILE A 79 -9.87 -6.87 3.80
N ARG A 80 -8.78 -7.57 4.18
CA ARG A 80 -8.86 -8.79 4.98
C ARG A 80 -9.34 -8.49 6.39
N GLU A 81 -8.76 -7.51 7.07
CA GLU A 81 -9.09 -7.22 8.46
C GLU A 81 -10.49 -6.61 8.60
N ASN A 82 -10.90 -5.72 7.69
CA ASN A 82 -12.24 -5.11 7.70
C ASN A 82 -13.32 -5.92 6.99
N ARG A 83 -12.96 -7.06 6.37
CA ARG A 83 -13.88 -7.90 5.57
C ARG A 83 -14.64 -7.09 4.52
N LEU A 84 -13.95 -6.15 3.88
CA LEU A 84 -14.57 -5.26 2.90
C LEU A 84 -15.14 -6.07 1.72
N PRO A 85 -16.32 -5.73 1.19
CA PRO A 85 -16.94 -6.43 0.06
C PRO A 85 -16.31 -6.01 -1.28
N THR A 86 -15.00 -6.12 -1.40
CA THR A 86 -14.20 -5.77 -2.58
C THR A 86 -12.98 -6.67 -2.69
N THR A 87 -12.31 -6.65 -3.85
CA THR A 87 -11.02 -7.33 -4.04
C THR A 87 -9.90 -6.32 -4.23
N VAL A 88 -8.66 -6.79 -4.08
CA VAL A 88 -7.46 -5.99 -4.31
C VAL A 88 -7.40 -5.53 -5.77
N GLU A 89 -7.74 -6.40 -6.72
CA GLU A 89 -7.74 -6.09 -8.15
C GLU A 89 -8.76 -4.99 -8.47
N LYS A 90 -9.96 -5.09 -7.89
CA LYS A 90 -10.99 -4.05 -8.05
C LYS A 90 -10.51 -2.72 -7.46
N ALA A 91 -10.00 -2.72 -6.22
CA ALA A 91 -9.49 -1.52 -5.57
C ALA A 91 -8.32 -0.88 -6.35
N MET A 92 -7.36 -1.70 -6.81
CA MET A 92 -6.24 -1.24 -7.63
C MET A 92 -6.68 -0.66 -8.97
N ARG A 93 -7.69 -1.25 -9.63
CA ARG A 93 -8.24 -0.71 -10.88
C ARG A 93 -8.85 0.68 -10.65
N GLU A 94 -9.64 0.85 -9.60
CA GLU A 94 -10.24 2.15 -9.24
C GLU A 94 -9.17 3.20 -8.88
N LEU A 95 -8.13 2.80 -8.15
CA LEU A 95 -6.99 3.68 -7.84
C LEU A 95 -6.24 4.10 -9.10
N ARG A 96 -6.02 3.19 -10.05
CA ARG A 96 -5.37 3.54 -11.32
C ARG A 96 -6.19 4.52 -12.15
N ILE A 97 -7.52 4.39 -12.15
CA ILE A 97 -8.40 5.34 -12.83
C ILE A 97 -8.24 6.72 -12.19
N ASP A 98 -8.35 6.80 -10.87
CA ASP A 98 -8.16 8.06 -10.14
C ASP A 98 -6.77 8.68 -10.36
N TRP A 99 -5.73 7.86 -10.34
CA TRP A 99 -4.36 8.32 -10.52
C TRP A 99 -4.09 8.74 -11.96
N ASN A 100 -4.65 8.03 -12.95
CA ASN A 100 -4.57 8.41 -14.35
C ASN A 100 -5.34 9.71 -14.65
N ILE A 101 -6.45 9.96 -13.96
CA ILE A 101 -7.18 11.23 -14.04
C ILE A 101 -6.35 12.38 -13.42
N SER A 102 -5.48 12.08 -12.45
CA SER A 102 -4.49 13.03 -11.93
C SER A 102 -3.18 13.10 -12.74
N ASN A 103 -3.00 12.25 -13.75
CA ASN A 103 -1.74 12.08 -14.50
C ASN A 103 -1.72 12.88 -15.81
N GLU A 104 -2.32 14.07 -15.84
CA GLU A 104 -1.93 15.08 -16.84
C GLU A 104 -0.49 15.59 -16.61
N TYR A 105 0.17 15.23 -15.50
CA TYR A 105 1.60 15.50 -15.30
C TYR A 105 2.32 14.34 -14.60
N GLN A 106 3.14 13.62 -15.40
CA GLN A 106 4.38 12.91 -15.04
C GLN A 106 4.34 11.75 -14.02
N ASP A 107 4.76 10.57 -14.51
CA ASP A 107 5.72 9.69 -13.81
C ASP A 107 6.30 8.72 -14.87
N TRP A 108 7.37 9.16 -15.55
CA TRP A 108 8.32 8.32 -16.31
C TRP A 108 9.56 8.13 -15.45
#